data_AF-A0A2N0X6G9-F1
#
_entry.id   AF-A0A2N0X6G9-F1
#
_cell.length_a   1.000
_cell.length_b   1.000
_cell.length_c   1.000
_cell.angle_alpha   90.00
_cell.angle_beta   90.00
_cell.angle_gamma   90.00
#
_symmetry.space_group_name_H-M   'P 1'
#
loop_
_entity.id
_entity.type
_entity.pdbx_description
1 polymer ?
#
loop_
_entity_poly.entity_id
_entity_poly.type
_entity_poly.pdbx_seq_one_letter_code
_entity_poly.pdbx_strand_id
1 'polypeptide(L)' 'MRNYTLRLVTAPVQRDAWDAHYGLLDAVPGASLLENPTAPEIILDLDAHDPATANHLALSLADGLDLDVTRVSVTAERPR' A
#
# COMPACT_ATOMS: atom_id res chain seq x y z
N MET A 1 -19.79 -2.23 -3.52
CA MET A 1 -18.37 -2.17 -3.11
C MET A 1 -17.72 -3.50 -3.45
N ARG A 2 -16.50 -3.47 -3.96
CA ARG A 2 -15.67 -4.64 -4.27
C ARG A 2 -14.38 -4.55 -3.45
N ASN A 3 -13.78 -5.70 -3.17
CA ASN A 3 -12.51 -5.74 -2.48
C ASN A 3 -11.37 -5.85 -3.50
N TYR A 4 -10.40 -4.95 -3.38
CA TYR A 4 -9.23 -4.87 -4.24
C TYR A 4 -7.98 -5.12 -3.41
N THR A 5 -7.20 -6.12 -3.81
CA THR A 5 -5.85 -6.29 -3.29
C THR A 5 -4.92 -5.44 -4.14
N LEU A 6 -4.23 -4.51 -3.49
CA LEU A 6 -3.28 -3.60 -4.10
C LEU A 6 -1.89 -3.95 -3.62
N ARG A 7 -0.93 -3.76 -4.52
CA ARG A 7 0.50 -3.78 -4.22
C ARG A 7 1.06 -2.40 -4.51
N LEU A 8 1.62 -1.79 -3.47
CA LEU A 8 2.37 -0.55 -3.51
C LEU A 8 3.86 -0.90 -3.47
N VAL A 9 4.64 -0.30 -4.36
CA VAL A 9 6.10 -0.32 -4.29
C VAL A 9 6.55 1.08 -3.90
N THR A 10 7.35 1.18 -2.85
CA THR A 10 7.84 2.48 -2.35
C THR A 10 9.27 2.75 -2.77
N ALA A 11 9.74 3.97 -2.52
CA ALA A 11 11.15 4.32 -2.66
C ALA A 11 12.05 3.45 -1.74
N PRO A 12 13.35 3.34 -2.05
CA PRO A 12 14.31 2.61 -1.22
C PRO A 12 14.37 3.16 0.21
N VAL A 13 14.41 2.26 1.19
CA VAL A 13 14.59 2.61 2.60
C VAL A 13 16.07 2.91 2.86
N GLN A 14 16.34 4.07 3.45
CA GLN A 14 17.67 4.49 3.83
C GLN A 14 17.89 4.25 5.32
N ARG A 15 19.04 3.68 5.70
CA ARG A 15 19.46 3.53 7.11
C ARG A 15 18.41 2.84 8.01
N ASP A 16 17.73 1.83 7.49
CA ASP A 16 16.67 1.09 8.18
C ASP A 16 15.50 1.94 8.70
N ALA A 17 15.23 3.09 8.08
CA ALA A 17 14.09 3.95 8.39
C ALA A 17 12.76 3.37 7.87
N TRP A 18 12.23 2.37 8.57
CA TRP A 18 10.99 1.66 8.22
C TRP A 18 9.73 2.21 8.91
N ASP A 19 9.86 3.27 9.72
CA ASP A 19 8.79 3.78 10.58
C ASP A 19 7.48 4.08 9.82
N ALA A 20 7.59 4.66 8.62
CA ALA A 20 6.44 4.97 7.79
C ALA A 20 5.72 3.71 7.27
N HIS A 21 6.48 2.67 6.89
CA HIS A 21 5.94 1.39 6.44
C HIS A 21 5.21 0.68 7.58
N TYR A 22 5.82 0.65 8.78
CA TYR A 22 5.18 0.07 9.95
C TYR A 22 3.95 0.86 10.40
N GLY A 23 3.99 2.20 10.31
CA GLY A 23 2.81 3.04 10.55
C GLY A 23 1.64 2.70 9.62
N LEU A 24 1.92 2.31 8.38
CA LEU A 24 0.88 1.86 7.45
C LEU A 24 0.28 0.51 7.87
N LEU A 25 1.12 -0.44 8.31
CA LEU A 25 0.63 -1.74 8.82
C LEU A 25 -0.27 -1.57 10.05
N ASP A 26 0.07 -0.64 10.93
CA ASP A 26 -0.75 -0.33 12.11
C ASP A 26 -2.08 0.37 11.73
N ALA A 27 -2.06 1.20 10.70
CA ALA A 27 -3.24 1.93 10.22
C ALA A 27 -4.20 1.06 9.39
N VAL A 28 -3.70 0.05 8.69
CA VAL A 28 -4.46 -0.80 7.78
C VAL A 28 -4.41 -2.26 8.22
N PRO A 29 -5.42 -2.73 9.00
CA PRO A 29 -5.49 -4.12 9.44
C PRO A 29 -5.46 -5.10 8.26
N GLY A 30 -4.57 -6.08 8.32
CA GLY A 30 -4.41 -7.09 7.27
C GLY A 30 -3.47 -6.69 6.14
N ALA A 31 -2.93 -5.46 6.15
CA ALA A 31 -1.81 -5.13 5.28
C ALA A 31 -0.58 -5.98 5.63
N SER A 32 0.27 -6.21 4.64
CA SER A 32 1.53 -6.93 4.81
C SER A 32 2.66 -6.18 4.11
N LEU A 33 3.85 -6.26 4.69
CA LEU A 33 5.06 -5.63 4.18
C LEU A 33 6.06 -6.70 3.75
N LEU A 34 6.59 -6.54 2.54
CA LEU A 34 7.78 -7.24 2.08
C LEU A 34 8.98 -6.31 2.28
N GLU A 35 9.79 -6.63 3.28
CA GLU A 35 10.98 -5.87 3.65
C GLU A 35 12.12 -6.09 2.66
N ASN A 36 12.09 -5.32 1.57
CA ASN A 36 13.19 -5.18 0.63
C ASN A 36 13.69 -3.73 0.65
N PRO A 37 14.87 -3.43 1.25
CA PRO A 37 15.36 -2.05 1.38
C PRO A 37 15.51 -1.30 0.04
N THR A 38 15.64 -2.01 -1.08
CA THR A 38 15.82 -1.38 -2.40
C THR A 38 14.51 -1.08 -3.12
N ALA A 39 13.44 -1.81 -2.77
CA ALA A 39 12.11 -1.66 -3.37
C ALA A 39 11.10 -2.32 -2.42
N PRO A 40 10.74 -1.65 -1.32
CA PRO A 40 9.79 -2.21 -0.38
C PRO A 40 8.42 -2.37 -1.03
N GLU A 41 7.71 -3.44 -0.66
CA GLU A 41 6.39 -3.68 -1.20
C GLU A 41 5.37 -3.80 -0.07
N ILE A 42 4.28 -3.04 -0.16
CA ILE A 42 3.16 -3.13 0.76
C ILE A 42 1.99 -3.73 0.00
N ILE A 43 1.41 -4.80 0.55
CA ILE A 43 0.19 -5.42 0.04
C ILE A 43 -0.94 -5.09 0.99
N LEU A 44 -2.03 -4.54 0.47
CA LEU A 44 -3.18 -4.15 1.28
C LEU A 44 -4.48 -4.41 0.53
N ASP A 45 -5.53 -4.69 1.30
CA ASP A 45 -6.87 -4.92 0.79
C ASP A 45 -7.74 -3.69 1.07
N LEU A 46 -8.34 -3.12 0.03
CA LEU A 46 -9.23 -1.97 0.14
C LEU A 46 -10.61 -2.27 -0.45
N ASP A 47 -11.63 -1.78 0.23
CA ASP A 47 -12.98 -1.75 -0.34
C ASP A 47 -13.17 -0.45 -1.13
N ALA A 48 -13.47 -0.58 -2.41
CA ALA A 48 -13.73 0.54 -3.29
C ALA A 48 -14.91 0.27 -4.24
N HIS A 49 -15.39 1.32 -4.91
CA HIS A 49 -16.43 1.18 -5.94
C HIS A 49 -15.86 0.71 -7.27
N ASP A 50 -14.64 1.15 -7.58
CA ASP A 50 -13.89 0.84 -8.80
C ASP A 50 -12.37 0.85 -8.52
N PRO A 51 -11.54 0.35 -9.46
CA PRO A 51 -10.09 0.29 -9.28
C PRO A 51 -9.41 1.65 -9.14
N ALA A 52 -9.94 2.69 -9.78
CA ALA A 52 -9.36 4.04 -9.73
C ALA A 52 -9.51 4.64 -8.33
N THR A 53 -10.67 4.45 -7.71
CA THR A 53 -10.96 4.80 -6.32
C THR A 53 -10.06 4.04 -5.36
N ALA A 54 -9.85 2.73 -5.59
CA ALA A 54 -8.94 1.93 -4.78
C ALA A 54 -7.49 2.46 -4.84
N ASN A 55 -7.00 2.79 -6.04
CA ASN A 55 -5.69 3.40 -6.23
C ASN A 55 -5.57 4.76 -5.53
N HIS A 56 -6.58 5.63 -5.68
CA HIS A 56 -6.58 6.94 -5.03
C HIS A 56 -6.55 6.84 -3.51
N LEU A 57 -7.31 5.91 -2.92
CA LEU A 57 -7.30 5.65 -1.49
C LEU A 57 -5.91 5.19 -1.01
N ALA A 58 -5.31 4.24 -1.72
CA ALA A 58 -3.98 3.73 -1.37
C ALA A 58 -2.89 4.81 -1.46
N LEU A 59 -2.93 5.65 -2.50
CA LEU A 59 -2.01 6.78 -2.64
C LEU A 59 -2.22 7.84 -1.54
N SER A 60 -3.47 8.14 -1.19
CA SER A 60 -3.78 9.12 -0.13
C SER A 60 -3.34 8.62 1.25
N LEU A 61 -3.47 7.32 1.51
CA LEU A 61 -2.97 6.69 2.75
C LEU A 61 -1.44 6.75 2.83
N ALA A 62 -0.76 6.46 1.73
CA ALA A 62 0.69 6.52 1.67
C ALA A 62 1.21 7.95 1.84
N ASP A 63 0.60 8.93 1.18
CA ASP A 63 0.94 10.36 1.31
C ASP A 63 0.76 10.86 2.75
N GLY A 64 -0.34 10.46 3.41
CA GLY A 64 -0.59 10.80 4.81
C GLY A 64 0.44 10.24 5.81
N LEU A 65 1.24 9.26 5.39
CA LEU A 65 2.30 8.62 6.18
C LEU A 65 3.71 8.93 5.66
N ASP A 66 3.84 9.87 4.70
CA ASP A 66 5.11 10.25 4.07
C ASP A 66 5.82 9.08 3.36
N LEU A 67 5.04 8.16 2.79
CA LEU A 67 5.53 7.06 1.95
C LEU A 67 5.59 7.49 0.49
N ASP A 68 6.80 7.61 -0.06
CA ASP A 68 7.00 7.83 -1.49
C ASP A 68 6.69 6.55 -2.28
N VAL A 69 5.53 6.52 -2.93
CA VAL A 69 5.07 5.39 -3.75
C VAL A 69 5.53 5.54 -5.19
N THR A 70 6.39 4.64 -5.63
CA THR A 70 6.91 4.63 -7.00
C THR A 70 6.00 3.89 -7.98
N ARG A 71 5.23 2.91 -7.49
CA ARG A 71 4.32 2.10 -8.31
C ARG A 71 3.13 1.57 -7.51
N VAL A 72 1.96 1.56 -8.14
CA VAL A 72 0.76 0.89 -7.64
C VAL A 72 0.28 -0.14 -8.66
N SER A 73 -0.16 -1.31 -8.20
CA SER A 73 -0.79 -2.31 -9.05
C SER A 73 -1.89 -3.06 -8.32
N VAL A 74 -3.03 -3.26 -8.99
CA VAL A 74 -4.10 -4.17 -8.52
C VAL A 74 -3.65 -5.60 -8.80
N THR A 75 -3.55 -6.43 -7.76
CA THR A 75 -3.11 -7.83 -7.88
C THR A 75 -4.27 -8.80 -7.83
N ALA A 76 -5.38 -8.43 -7.19
CA ALA A 76 -6.62 -9.19 -7.21
C ALA A 76 -7.85 -8.28 -7.09
N GLU A 77 -8.94 -8.69 -7.72
CA GLU A 77 -10.27 -8.11 -7.55
C GLU A 77 -11.23 -9.22 -7.14
N ARG A 78 -11.96 -9.01 -6.05
CA ARG A 78 -12.99 -9.94 -5.58
C ARG A 78 -14.33 -9.21 -5.48
N PRO A 79 -15.40 -9.73 -6.13
CA PRO A 79 -16.75 -9.29 -5.79
C PRO A 79 -17.03 -9.65 -4.33
N ARG A 80 -17.59 -8.71 -3.57
CA ARG A 80 -18.14 -8.99 -2.24
C ARG A 80 -19.42 -9.80 -2.35
#